data_AF-A5W5J8-F1
#
_entry.id   AF-A5W5J8-F1
#
_cell.length_a   1.000
_cell.length_b   1.000
_cell.length_c   1.000
_cell.angle_alpha   90.00
_cell.angle_beta   90.00
_cell.angle_gamma   90.00
#
_symmetry.space_group_name_H-M   'P 1'
#
loop_
_entity.id
_entity.type
_entity.pdbx_description
1 polymer ?
#
loop_
_entity_poly.entity_id
_entity_poly.type
_entity_poly.pdbx_seq_one_letter_code
_entity_poly.pdbx_strand_id
1 'polypeptide(L)'
;MTYTKHGLRLDLRTLILVLCALTAVVMLCASYFASYRVQRQLLIDNALEANRVYATKLASITETFIGNALQQLMFSASVQSRQLSDAAALQVESDRLLGQSMAFNSTFVIDANGVLLAVSPAPLRHLVGTHVQSPGALEALQERRPLVSTPYLSAADNLVVALSQPIFDRNGRYLGYVGGSLYLRERNILNSLLGEHFYKDGSYLYVVDRNRRLLYHPHSERVGTVVEGNALVDQLATLDSGTRQLTNSLGVEMLAGFATVPSAGWGVVAQQPLAQTVAPLHHLVLNVIASSAPLALVGSLLLWWLARTIARPLWKLAAGARTMDRAATAEHLHQVRAWYFEAAELKRALLFSLNLLQERIGRLNRDAQTDPLTGLGNRRSLEISLSLLEAENREFAAIALDIDHFKRINDSHGHEVGDQVLRQLAELMRRCCREGDLLCRTGGEEFLILLPGATLNVAAAVAERLRVTVQDMPVEPVGAVTISLGVTHWDGETHGEPMNALGEADRALYRAKQEGRNRVAFA
;
A
#
# COMPACT_ATOMS: atom_id res chain seq x y z
N MET A 1 17.28 -7.95 38.21
CA MET A 1 16.52 -8.55 37.09
C MET A 1 16.53 -7.58 35.91
N THR A 2 17.39 -7.84 34.93
CA THR A 2 17.57 -7.06 33.70
C THR A 2 16.72 -7.65 32.58
N TYR A 3 15.53 -7.10 32.35
CA TYR A 3 14.72 -7.44 31.17
C TYR A 3 15.23 -6.62 29.96
N THR A 4 16.20 -7.17 29.23
CA THR A 4 16.59 -6.71 27.90
C THR A 4 15.58 -7.21 26.87
N LYS A 5 14.45 -6.51 26.72
CA LYS A 5 13.62 -6.67 25.51
C LYS A 5 14.35 -6.06 24.31
N HIS A 6 15.09 -6.88 23.57
CA HIS A 6 15.47 -6.61 22.17
C HIS A 6 14.24 -6.79 21.25
N GLY A 7 13.16 -6.06 21.53
CA GLY A 7 12.14 -5.81 20.50
C GLY A 7 12.66 -4.68 19.62
N LEU A 8 12.45 -4.76 18.29
CA LEU A 8 12.70 -3.62 17.40
C LEU A 8 12.06 -2.37 18.03
N ARG A 9 12.89 -1.40 18.43
CA ARG A 9 12.39 -0.09 18.85
C ARG A 9 11.86 0.60 17.60
N LEU A 10 10.61 0.33 17.26
CA LEU A 10 9.89 0.99 16.18
C LEU A 10 9.76 2.48 16.56
N ASP A 11 10.51 3.33 15.88
CA ASP A 11 10.34 4.77 15.97
C ASP A 11 9.10 5.20 15.16
N LEU A 12 8.56 6.39 15.44
CA LEU A 12 7.39 6.90 14.73
C LEU A 12 7.59 6.90 13.20
N ARG A 13 8.84 7.12 12.74
CA ARG A 13 9.20 7.09 11.32
C ARG A 13 9.00 5.72 10.70
N THR A 14 9.51 4.66 11.34
CA THR A 14 9.36 3.28 10.87
C THR A 14 7.91 2.83 10.91
N LEU A 15 7.14 3.22 11.92
CA LEU A 15 5.71 2.91 11.98
C LEU A 15 4.94 3.54 10.81
N ILE A 16 5.16 4.84 10.53
CA ILE A 16 4.53 5.54 9.39
C ILE A 16 4.94 4.87 8.08
N LEU A 17 6.23 4.57 7.90
CA LEU A 17 6.71 3.95 6.66
C LEU A 17 6.14 2.55 6.44
N VAL A 18 6.10 1.72 7.48
CA VAL A 18 5.53 0.37 7.39
C VAL A 18 4.04 0.43 7.08
N LEU A 19 3.29 1.30 7.75
CA LEU A 19 1.86 1.45 7.51
C LEU A 19 1.57 1.93 6.08
N CYS A 20 2.26 2.98 5.61
CA CYS A 20 2.09 3.52 4.26
C CYS A 20 2.58 2.53 3.18
N ALA A 21 3.67 1.80 3.42
CA ALA A 21 4.14 0.78 2.50
C ALA A 21 3.15 -0.39 2.40
N LEU A 22 2.61 -0.84 3.53
CA LEU A 22 1.62 -1.92 3.55
C LEU A 22 0.35 -1.52 2.82
N THR A 23 -0.19 -0.32 3.07
CA THR A 23 -1.39 0.17 2.35
C THR A 23 -1.13 0.34 0.86
N ALA A 24 0.05 0.85 0.47
CA ALA A 24 0.43 0.97 -0.94
C ALA A 24 0.49 -0.39 -1.63
N VAL A 25 1.11 -1.41 -0.99
CA VAL A 25 1.19 -2.77 -1.53
C VAL A 25 -0.20 -3.38 -1.67
N VAL A 26 -1.05 -3.27 -0.64
CA VAL A 26 -2.43 -3.79 -0.68
C VAL A 26 -3.22 -3.13 -1.81
N MET A 27 -3.13 -1.81 -1.95
CA MET A 27 -3.82 -1.07 -3.02
C MET A 27 -3.32 -1.46 -4.42
N LEU A 28 -2.00 -1.62 -4.60
CA LEU A 28 -1.42 -2.09 -5.86
C LEU A 28 -1.89 -3.50 -6.20
N CYS A 29 -1.79 -4.44 -5.26
CA CYS A 29 -2.27 -5.81 -5.46
C CYS A 29 -3.77 -5.86 -5.79
N ALA A 30 -4.60 -5.10 -5.08
CA ALA A 30 -6.03 -5.03 -5.34
C ALA A 30 -6.34 -4.44 -6.73
N SER A 31 -5.64 -3.37 -7.11
CA SER A 31 -5.79 -2.73 -8.42
C SER A 31 -5.37 -3.66 -9.57
N TYR A 32 -4.21 -4.33 -9.45
CA TYR A 32 -3.77 -5.30 -10.46
C TYR A 32 -4.70 -6.49 -10.55
N PHE A 33 -5.17 -7.02 -9.42
CA PHE A 33 -6.13 -8.12 -9.41
C PHE A 33 -7.45 -7.75 -10.09
N ALA A 34 -7.98 -6.56 -9.77
CA ALA A 34 -9.19 -6.04 -10.41
C ALA A 34 -8.99 -5.86 -11.93
N SER A 35 -7.87 -5.24 -12.33
CA SER A 35 -7.51 -5.03 -13.74
C SER A 35 -7.38 -6.36 -14.50
N TYR A 36 -6.67 -7.33 -13.92
CA TYR A 36 -6.52 -8.67 -14.50
C TYR A 36 -7.87 -9.34 -14.71
N ARG A 37 -8.74 -9.31 -13.70
CA ARG A 37 -10.08 -9.93 -13.78
C ARG A 37 -10.93 -9.27 -14.87
N VAL A 38 -10.93 -7.94 -14.94
CA VAL A 38 -11.69 -7.18 -15.94
C VAL A 38 -11.15 -7.45 -17.35
N GLN A 39 -9.84 -7.36 -17.56
CA GLN A 39 -9.23 -7.63 -18.87
C GLN A 39 -9.47 -9.07 -19.33
N ARG A 40 -9.35 -10.04 -18.41
CA ARG A 40 -9.65 -11.45 -18.72
C ARG A 40 -11.09 -11.63 -19.16
N GLN A 41 -12.04 -11.02 -18.45
CA GLN A 41 -13.45 -11.12 -18.81
C GLN A 41 -13.74 -10.45 -20.15
N LEU A 42 -13.18 -9.26 -20.40
CA LEU A 42 -13.32 -8.55 -21.67
C LEU A 42 -12.81 -9.38 -22.86
N LEU A 43 -11.67 -10.07 -22.72
CA LEU A 43 -11.15 -10.94 -23.77
C LEU A 43 -12.08 -12.13 -24.03
N ILE A 44 -12.64 -12.73 -22.98
CA ILE A 44 -13.59 -13.85 -23.09
C ILE A 44 -14.88 -13.39 -23.78
N ASP A 45 -15.46 -12.27 -23.33
CA ASP A 45 -16.72 -11.75 -23.86
C ASP A 45 -16.57 -11.34 -25.33
N ASN A 46 -15.49 -10.64 -25.67
CA ASN A 46 -15.18 -10.27 -27.06
C ASN A 46 -14.96 -11.50 -27.94
N ALA A 47 -14.26 -12.52 -27.43
CA ALA A 47 -14.04 -13.77 -28.14
C ALA A 47 -15.33 -14.55 -28.40
N LEU A 48 -16.21 -14.65 -27.40
CA LEU A 48 -17.51 -15.29 -27.53
C LEU A 48 -18.38 -14.55 -28.55
N GLU A 49 -18.46 -13.22 -28.46
CA GLU A 49 -19.28 -12.41 -29.35
C GLU A 49 -18.74 -12.43 -30.79
N ALA A 50 -17.42 -12.35 -30.99
CA ALA A 50 -16.80 -12.50 -32.30
C ALA A 50 -17.13 -13.86 -32.94
N ASN A 51 -17.04 -14.94 -32.17
CA ASN A 51 -17.41 -16.28 -32.64
C ASN A 51 -18.90 -16.39 -32.96
N ARG A 52 -19.79 -15.77 -32.18
CA ARG A 52 -21.23 -15.73 -32.45
C ARG A 52 -21.52 -15.02 -33.77
N VAL A 53 -21.00 -13.81 -33.94
CA VAL A 53 -21.17 -13.02 -35.17
C VAL A 53 -20.65 -13.79 -36.38
N TYR A 54 -19.50 -14.45 -36.25
CA TYR A 54 -18.94 -15.26 -37.32
C TYR A 54 -19.82 -16.46 -37.67
N ALA A 55 -20.27 -17.23 -36.67
CA ALA A 55 -21.17 -18.36 -36.87
C ALA A 55 -22.51 -17.92 -37.48
N THR A 56 -23.10 -16.81 -37.01
CA THR A 56 -24.34 -16.23 -37.57
C THR A 56 -24.18 -15.83 -39.03
N LYS A 57 -23.06 -15.18 -39.37
CA LYS A 57 -22.78 -14.80 -40.76
C LYS A 57 -22.67 -16.04 -41.66
N LEU A 58 -21.94 -17.06 -41.23
CA LEU A 58 -21.78 -18.30 -41.98
C LEU A 58 -23.10 -19.09 -42.11
N ALA A 59 -23.89 -19.16 -41.04
CA ALA A 59 -25.21 -19.79 -41.07
C ALA A 59 -26.14 -19.06 -42.06
N SER A 60 -26.15 -17.73 -42.07
CA SER A 60 -26.95 -16.93 -43.01
C SER A 60 -26.51 -17.12 -44.48
N ILE A 61 -25.19 -17.16 -44.74
CA ILE A 61 -24.68 -17.46 -46.08
C ILE A 61 -25.07 -18.87 -46.50
N THR A 62 -24.96 -19.84 -45.59
CA THR A 62 -25.35 -21.24 -45.85
C THR A 62 -26.84 -21.38 -46.13
N GLU A 63 -27.70 -20.71 -45.34
CA GLU A 63 -29.15 -20.66 -45.55
C GLU A 63 -29.50 -20.10 -46.93
N THR A 64 -28.87 -18.98 -47.31
CA THR A 64 -29.08 -18.35 -48.62
C THR A 64 -28.65 -19.28 -49.75
N PHE A 65 -27.52 -19.97 -49.57
CA PHE A 65 -27.03 -20.95 -50.54
C PHE A 65 -27.99 -22.14 -50.69
N ILE A 66 -28.46 -22.74 -49.61
CA ILE A 66 -29.40 -23.87 -49.64
C ILE A 66 -30.70 -23.43 -50.32
N GLY A 67 -31.22 -22.25 -49.99
CA GLY A 67 -32.39 -21.66 -50.66
C GLY A 67 -32.19 -21.52 -52.17
N ASN A 68 -31.05 -21.00 -52.61
CA ASN A 68 -30.72 -20.88 -54.03
C ASN A 68 -30.58 -22.24 -54.72
N ALA A 69 -29.97 -23.22 -54.07
CA ALA A 69 -29.81 -24.58 -54.59
C ALA A 69 -31.18 -25.28 -54.75
N LEU A 70 -32.07 -25.16 -53.77
CA LEU A 70 -33.45 -25.66 -53.86
C LEU A 70 -34.25 -24.94 -54.97
N GLN A 71 -34.06 -23.63 -55.14
CA GLN A 71 -34.69 -22.89 -56.25
C GLN A 71 -34.19 -23.35 -57.63
N GLN A 72 -32.91 -23.67 -57.77
CA GLN A 72 -32.36 -24.24 -59.01
C GLN A 72 -33.00 -25.60 -59.32
N LEU A 73 -33.09 -26.47 -58.31
CA LEU A 73 -33.78 -27.76 -58.44
C LEU A 73 -35.27 -27.60 -58.76
N MET A 74 -35.94 -26.62 -58.16
CA MET A 74 -37.33 -26.27 -58.46
C MET A 74 -37.55 -25.86 -59.92
N PHE A 75 -36.66 -25.04 -60.46
CA PHE A 75 -36.72 -24.69 -61.87
C PHE A 75 -36.56 -25.93 -62.75
N SER A 76 -35.56 -26.76 -62.49
CA SER A 76 -35.32 -27.99 -63.26
C SER A 76 -36.44 -29.02 -63.14
N ALA A 77 -37.04 -29.16 -61.96
CA ALA A 77 -38.23 -30.00 -61.75
C ALA A 77 -39.37 -29.57 -62.69
N SER A 78 -39.56 -28.26 -62.85
CA SER A 78 -40.59 -27.72 -63.75
C SER A 78 -40.30 -28.00 -65.24
N VAL A 79 -39.03 -27.97 -65.65
CA VAL A 79 -38.59 -28.31 -67.02
C VAL A 79 -38.82 -29.80 -67.29
N GLN A 80 -38.35 -30.66 -66.38
CA GLN A 80 -38.40 -32.11 -66.49
C GLN A 80 -39.82 -32.68 -66.41
N SER A 81 -40.76 -31.99 -65.73
CA SER A 81 -42.18 -32.40 -65.66
C SER A 81 -42.83 -32.61 -67.04
N ARG A 82 -42.29 -31.98 -68.10
CA ARG A 82 -42.80 -32.06 -69.47
C ARG A 82 -42.13 -33.13 -70.32
N GLN A 83 -40.99 -33.67 -69.88
CA GLN A 83 -40.08 -34.50 -70.68
C GLN A 83 -39.60 -35.75 -69.92
N LEU A 84 -40.35 -36.21 -68.92
CA LEU A 84 -39.91 -37.32 -68.05
C LEU A 84 -39.68 -38.65 -68.79
N SER A 85 -40.30 -38.83 -69.97
CA SER A 85 -40.13 -40.01 -70.82
C SER A 85 -38.92 -39.93 -71.75
N ASP A 86 -38.29 -38.76 -71.88
CA ASP A 86 -37.14 -38.53 -72.76
C ASP A 86 -35.84 -38.56 -71.94
N ALA A 87 -35.21 -39.73 -71.91
CA ALA A 87 -33.97 -39.95 -71.17
C ALA A 87 -32.83 -39.01 -71.62
N ALA A 88 -32.77 -38.63 -72.90
CA ALA A 88 -31.74 -37.72 -73.40
C ALA A 88 -31.96 -36.30 -72.87
N ALA A 89 -33.21 -35.83 -72.86
CA ALA A 89 -33.56 -34.52 -72.29
C ALA A 89 -33.28 -34.46 -70.78
N LEU A 90 -33.61 -35.52 -70.04
CA LEU A 90 -33.31 -35.59 -68.60
C LEU A 90 -31.80 -35.54 -68.32
N GLN A 91 -30.99 -36.22 -69.14
CA GLN A 91 -29.54 -36.21 -68.99
C GLN A 91 -28.94 -34.83 -69.31
N VAL A 92 -29.40 -34.16 -70.37
CA VAL A 92 -28.97 -32.80 -70.72
C VAL A 92 -29.28 -31.82 -69.60
N GLU A 93 -30.47 -31.91 -69.01
CA GLU A 93 -30.85 -31.03 -67.91
C GLU A 93 -30.05 -31.33 -66.62
N SER A 94 -29.73 -32.60 -66.36
CA SER A 94 -28.88 -33.00 -65.22
C SER A 94 -27.44 -32.49 -65.39
N ASP A 95 -26.88 -32.62 -66.59
CA ASP A 95 -25.55 -32.09 -66.92
C ASP A 95 -25.53 -30.55 -66.83
N ARG A 96 -26.60 -29.88 -67.30
CA ARG A 96 -26.77 -28.42 -67.19
C ARG A 96 -26.81 -27.97 -65.73
N LEU A 97 -27.59 -28.64 -64.89
CA LEU A 97 -27.67 -28.34 -63.45
C LEU A 97 -26.31 -28.43 -62.78
N LEU A 98 -25.55 -29.49 -63.06
CA LEU A 98 -24.22 -29.68 -62.48
C LEU A 98 -23.21 -28.65 -63.01
N GLY A 99 -23.30 -28.27 -64.29
CA GLY A 99 -22.38 -27.32 -64.94
C GLY A 99 -22.73 -25.84 -64.72
N GLN A 100 -23.98 -25.52 -64.36
CA GLN A 100 -24.46 -24.14 -64.20
C GLN A 100 -23.89 -23.48 -62.95
N SER A 101 -23.70 -24.24 -61.87
CA SER A 101 -23.25 -23.73 -60.59
C SER A 101 -22.36 -24.74 -59.87
N MET A 102 -21.55 -24.28 -58.92
CA MET A 102 -20.79 -25.17 -58.03
C MET A 102 -21.63 -25.67 -56.85
N ALA A 103 -22.96 -25.72 -56.99
CA ALA A 103 -23.85 -26.06 -55.89
C ALA A 103 -23.87 -27.55 -55.55
N PHE A 104 -23.54 -28.43 -56.49
CA PHE A 104 -23.65 -29.88 -56.32
C PHE A 104 -22.41 -30.59 -56.82
N ASN A 105 -22.06 -31.72 -56.19
CA ASN A 105 -21.03 -32.65 -56.67
C ASN A 105 -21.61 -33.64 -57.69
N SER A 106 -22.89 -33.98 -57.55
CA SER A 106 -23.65 -34.74 -58.54
C SER A 106 -25.12 -34.32 -58.55
N THR A 107 -25.77 -34.47 -59.69
CA THR A 107 -27.19 -34.17 -59.92
C THR A 107 -27.86 -35.40 -60.50
N PHE A 108 -29.13 -35.61 -60.20
CA PHE A 108 -29.85 -36.82 -60.59
C PHE A 108 -31.35 -36.62 -60.65
N VAL A 109 -32.01 -37.51 -61.40
CA VAL A 109 -33.48 -37.58 -61.53
C VAL A 109 -33.93 -38.98 -61.23
N ILE A 110 -34.89 -39.13 -60.33
CA ILE A 110 -35.46 -40.42 -59.92
C ILE A 110 -36.96 -40.40 -60.14
N ASP A 111 -37.52 -41.48 -60.68
CA ASP A 111 -38.95 -41.59 -60.95
C ASP A 111 -39.78 -41.91 -59.69
N ALA A 112 -41.10 -41.93 -59.82
CA ALA A 112 -42.01 -42.24 -58.72
C ALA A 112 -41.86 -43.67 -58.15
N ASN A 113 -41.22 -44.59 -58.88
CA ASN A 113 -40.96 -45.97 -58.47
C ASN A 113 -39.56 -46.13 -57.84
N GLY A 114 -38.79 -45.05 -57.73
CA GLY A 114 -37.43 -45.06 -57.20
C GLY A 114 -36.38 -45.57 -58.18
N VAL A 115 -36.61 -45.46 -59.50
CA VAL A 115 -35.63 -45.77 -60.54
C VAL A 115 -34.84 -44.51 -60.91
N LEU A 116 -33.51 -44.61 -60.95
CA LEU A 116 -32.63 -43.53 -61.39
C LEU A 116 -32.73 -43.35 -62.92
N LEU A 117 -33.31 -42.24 -63.38
CA LEU A 117 -33.51 -41.94 -64.81
C LEU A 117 -32.34 -41.22 -65.46
N ALA A 118 -31.67 -40.33 -64.72
CA ALA A 118 -30.52 -39.57 -65.20
C ALA A 118 -29.60 -39.21 -64.04
N VAL A 119 -28.29 -39.10 -64.31
CA VAL A 119 -27.29 -38.71 -63.31
C VAL A 119 -26.06 -38.07 -63.96
N SER A 120 -25.49 -37.08 -63.28
CA SER A 120 -24.26 -36.40 -63.65
C SER A 120 -23.36 -36.30 -62.42
N PRO A 121 -22.02 -36.42 -62.53
CA PRO A 121 -21.22 -36.45 -63.75
C PRO A 121 -21.15 -37.82 -64.45
N ALA A 122 -20.54 -37.85 -65.64
CA ALA A 122 -20.43 -39.03 -66.50
C ALA A 122 -19.99 -40.35 -65.81
N PRO A 123 -19.04 -40.36 -64.84
CA PRO A 123 -18.64 -41.58 -64.15
C PRO A 123 -19.78 -42.30 -63.43
N LEU A 124 -20.84 -41.59 -63.01
CA LEU A 124 -21.97 -42.18 -62.28
C LEU A 124 -23.05 -42.78 -63.20
N ARG A 125 -22.96 -42.57 -64.52
CA ARG A 125 -24.02 -42.97 -65.47
C ARG A 125 -24.28 -44.46 -65.52
N HIS A 126 -23.32 -45.30 -65.09
CA HIS A 126 -23.51 -46.74 -64.98
C HIS A 126 -24.60 -47.13 -63.96
N LEU A 127 -25.02 -46.21 -63.10
CA LEU A 127 -26.10 -46.42 -62.13
C LEU A 127 -27.50 -46.16 -62.70
N VAL A 128 -27.63 -45.58 -63.90
CA VAL A 128 -28.94 -45.30 -64.51
C VAL A 128 -29.72 -46.60 -64.72
N GLY A 129 -31.00 -46.60 -64.39
CA GLY A 129 -31.89 -47.76 -64.43
C GLY A 129 -31.89 -48.60 -63.15
N THR A 130 -31.03 -48.28 -62.18
CA THR A 130 -31.03 -48.98 -60.87
C THR A 130 -32.11 -48.42 -59.93
N HIS A 131 -32.63 -49.28 -59.05
CA HIS A 131 -33.51 -48.84 -57.96
C HIS A 131 -32.69 -48.27 -56.81
N VAL A 132 -32.99 -47.04 -56.40
CA VAL A 132 -32.33 -46.40 -55.28
C VAL A 132 -32.86 -46.95 -53.95
N GLN A 133 -31.94 -47.40 -53.10
CA GLN A 133 -32.25 -47.90 -51.76
C GLN A 133 -31.64 -47.06 -50.64
N SER A 134 -30.89 -46.01 -51.00
CA SER A 134 -30.21 -45.17 -50.03
C SER A 134 -31.21 -44.38 -49.16
N PRO A 135 -30.98 -44.21 -47.85
CA PRO A 135 -31.95 -43.64 -46.93
C PRO A 135 -32.54 -42.29 -47.36
N GLY A 136 -31.70 -41.33 -47.78
CA GLY A 136 -32.21 -40.01 -48.20
C GLY A 136 -32.99 -40.03 -49.51
N ALA A 137 -32.75 -41.01 -50.39
CA ALA A 137 -33.56 -41.18 -51.59
C ALA A 137 -34.95 -41.73 -51.28
N LEU A 138 -35.04 -42.68 -50.34
CA LEU A 138 -36.31 -43.20 -49.85
C LEU A 138 -37.10 -42.11 -49.10
N GLU A 139 -36.43 -41.29 -48.30
CA GLU A 139 -37.03 -40.14 -47.61
C GLU A 139 -37.65 -39.16 -48.62
N ALA A 140 -36.93 -38.80 -49.69
CA ALA A 140 -37.44 -37.89 -50.72
C ALA A 140 -38.67 -38.44 -51.48
N LEU A 141 -38.70 -39.74 -51.77
CA LEU A 141 -39.84 -40.41 -52.42
C LEU A 141 -41.09 -40.45 -51.53
N GLN A 142 -40.90 -40.57 -50.22
CA GLN A 142 -41.97 -40.61 -49.22
C GLN A 142 -42.51 -39.22 -48.91
N GLU A 143 -41.63 -38.26 -48.63
CA GLU A 143 -41.99 -36.92 -48.17
C GLU A 143 -42.57 -36.03 -49.28
N ARG A 144 -42.14 -36.22 -50.54
CA ARG A 144 -42.67 -35.53 -51.73
C ARG A 144 -42.76 -34.00 -51.61
N ARG A 145 -41.81 -33.41 -50.89
CA ARG A 145 -41.66 -31.95 -50.66
C ARG A 145 -40.19 -31.56 -50.81
N PRO A 146 -39.87 -30.27 -50.99
CA PRO A 146 -38.50 -29.80 -50.93
C PRO A 146 -37.85 -30.27 -49.62
N LEU A 147 -36.69 -30.91 -49.72
CA LEU A 147 -36.04 -31.57 -48.58
C LEU A 147 -34.53 -31.44 -48.66
N VAL A 148 -33.91 -31.25 -47.50
CA VAL A 148 -32.48 -31.47 -47.26
C VAL A 148 -32.34 -32.71 -46.40
N SER A 149 -31.70 -33.76 -46.94
CA SER A 149 -31.59 -35.04 -46.25
C SER A 149 -30.67 -34.94 -45.03
N THR A 150 -30.79 -35.90 -44.12
CA THR A 150 -29.69 -36.19 -43.18
C THR A 150 -28.53 -36.85 -43.93
N PRO A 151 -27.31 -36.92 -43.37
CA PRO A 151 -26.16 -37.56 -44.04
C PRO A 151 -26.35 -39.06 -44.23
N TYR A 152 -26.08 -39.55 -45.44
CA TYR A 152 -26.16 -40.98 -45.75
C TYR A 152 -25.13 -41.39 -46.81
N LEU A 153 -24.89 -42.70 -46.95
CA LEU A 153 -24.06 -43.24 -48.03
C LEU A 153 -24.90 -43.38 -49.31
N SER A 154 -24.45 -42.71 -50.37
CA SER A 154 -25.09 -42.79 -51.69
C SER A 154 -24.87 -44.16 -52.34
N ALA A 155 -25.56 -44.43 -53.45
CA ALA A 155 -25.37 -45.66 -54.24
C ALA A 155 -23.94 -45.81 -54.79
N ALA A 156 -23.17 -44.71 -54.86
CA ALA A 156 -21.76 -44.69 -55.24
C ALA A 156 -20.80 -44.74 -54.04
N ASP A 157 -21.31 -45.09 -52.85
CA ASP A 157 -20.56 -45.20 -51.58
C ASP A 157 -19.90 -43.89 -51.09
N ASN A 158 -20.39 -42.76 -51.59
CA ASN A 158 -20.00 -41.43 -51.09
C ASN A 158 -20.90 -41.01 -49.93
N LEU A 159 -20.30 -40.46 -48.87
CA LEU A 159 -21.06 -39.83 -47.78
C LEU A 159 -21.57 -38.46 -48.23
N VAL A 160 -22.89 -38.34 -48.34
CA VAL A 160 -23.54 -37.17 -48.95
C VAL A 160 -24.65 -36.60 -48.08
N VAL A 161 -24.95 -35.32 -48.33
CA VAL A 161 -26.28 -34.76 -48.09
C VAL A 161 -26.92 -34.44 -49.43
N ALA A 162 -28.16 -34.86 -49.62
CA ALA A 162 -28.92 -34.59 -50.83
C ALA A 162 -29.95 -33.47 -50.59
N LEU A 163 -30.02 -32.56 -51.54
CA LEU A 163 -31.13 -31.63 -51.68
C LEU A 163 -32.04 -32.19 -52.77
N SER A 164 -33.34 -32.26 -52.50
CA SER A 164 -34.30 -32.84 -53.43
C SER A 164 -35.52 -31.96 -53.60
N GLN A 165 -36.02 -31.91 -54.84
CA GLN A 165 -37.25 -31.24 -55.19
C GLN A 165 -38.19 -32.22 -55.92
N PRO A 166 -39.46 -32.36 -55.48
CA PRO A 166 -40.42 -33.22 -56.16
C PRO A 166 -40.80 -32.69 -57.53
N ILE A 167 -41.06 -33.60 -58.46
CA ILE A 167 -41.57 -33.34 -59.80
C ILE A 167 -43.04 -33.76 -59.84
N PHE A 168 -43.91 -32.83 -60.23
CA PHE A 168 -45.33 -33.08 -60.42
C PHE A 168 -45.72 -32.79 -61.87
N ASP A 169 -46.68 -33.55 -62.41
CA ASP A 169 -47.30 -33.20 -63.68
C ASP A 169 -48.31 -32.04 -63.53
N ARG A 170 -48.89 -31.57 -64.65
CA ARG A 170 -49.88 -30.48 -64.66
C ARG A 170 -51.15 -30.79 -63.86
N ASN A 171 -51.43 -32.07 -63.61
CA ASN A 171 -52.60 -32.52 -62.87
C ASN A 171 -52.26 -32.76 -61.38
N GLY A 172 -51.04 -32.44 -60.95
CA GLY A 172 -50.58 -32.62 -59.57
C GLY A 172 -50.17 -34.06 -59.22
N ARG A 173 -50.04 -34.96 -60.21
CA ARG A 173 -49.56 -36.33 -59.97
C ARG A 173 -48.05 -36.32 -59.78
N TYR A 174 -47.59 -37.01 -58.74
CA TYR A 174 -46.17 -37.17 -58.43
C TYR A 174 -45.48 -38.03 -59.50
N LEU A 175 -44.43 -37.49 -60.12
CA LEU A 175 -43.67 -38.16 -61.18
C LEU A 175 -42.32 -38.70 -60.71
N GLY A 176 -41.86 -38.26 -59.54
CA GLY A 176 -40.51 -38.50 -59.04
C GLY A 176 -39.91 -37.24 -58.46
N TYR A 177 -38.58 -37.14 -58.41
CA TYR A 177 -37.90 -35.95 -57.93
C TYR A 177 -36.56 -35.72 -58.64
N VAL A 178 -36.14 -34.46 -58.67
CA VAL A 178 -34.79 -34.05 -59.08
C VAL A 178 -33.99 -33.74 -57.83
N GLY A 179 -32.75 -34.19 -57.80
CA GLY A 179 -31.86 -34.01 -56.65
C GLY A 179 -30.47 -33.56 -57.06
N GLY A 180 -29.80 -32.94 -56.11
CA GLY A 180 -28.37 -32.66 -56.16
C GLY A 180 -27.73 -33.05 -54.84
N SER A 181 -26.54 -33.64 -54.89
CA SER A 181 -25.84 -34.08 -53.68
C SER A 181 -24.56 -33.28 -53.43
N LEU A 182 -24.27 -33.10 -52.14
CA LEU A 182 -23.07 -32.50 -51.58
C LEU A 182 -22.22 -33.61 -50.97
N TYR A 183 -21.00 -33.80 -51.47
CA TYR A 183 -20.10 -34.85 -50.99
C TYR A 183 -19.32 -34.34 -49.78
N LEU A 184 -19.65 -34.82 -48.59
CA LEU A 184 -19.14 -34.23 -47.33
C LEU A 184 -17.63 -34.45 -47.12
N ARG A 185 -17.06 -35.50 -47.72
CA ARG A 185 -15.62 -35.83 -47.63
C ARG A 185 -14.78 -35.28 -48.78
N GLU A 186 -15.43 -34.67 -49.77
CA GLU A 186 -14.76 -34.03 -50.90
C GLU A 186 -14.91 -32.51 -50.81
N ARG A 187 -14.26 -31.79 -51.72
CA ARG A 187 -14.41 -30.34 -51.81
C ARG A 187 -15.83 -30.03 -52.29
N ASN A 188 -16.59 -29.37 -51.43
CA ASN A 188 -17.93 -28.85 -51.73
C ASN A 188 -18.04 -27.40 -51.20
N ILE A 189 -19.24 -26.83 -51.28
CA ILE A 189 -19.53 -25.47 -50.83
C ILE A 189 -19.28 -25.25 -49.33
N LEU A 190 -19.54 -26.24 -48.47
CA LEU A 190 -19.20 -26.16 -47.05
C LEU A 190 -17.69 -26.03 -46.90
N ASN A 191 -16.90 -26.81 -47.64
CA ASN A 191 -15.45 -26.70 -47.59
C ASN A 191 -14.93 -25.35 -48.11
N SER A 192 -15.59 -24.71 -49.10
CA SER A 192 -15.17 -23.40 -49.60
C SER A 192 -15.66 -22.22 -48.75
N LEU A 193 -16.90 -22.26 -48.23
CA LEU A 193 -17.44 -21.21 -47.37
C LEU A 193 -16.88 -21.25 -45.94
N LEU A 194 -16.56 -22.46 -45.45
CA LEU A 194 -16.18 -22.70 -44.06
C LEU A 194 -14.69 -23.01 -43.88
N GLY A 195 -13.99 -23.40 -44.94
CA GLY A 195 -12.58 -23.79 -44.90
C GLY A 195 -11.56 -22.69 -45.18
N GLU A 196 -11.98 -21.50 -45.62
CA GLU A 196 -11.07 -20.38 -45.89
C GLU A 196 -10.65 -19.58 -44.64
N HIS A 197 -11.20 -19.89 -43.46
CA HIS A 197 -10.74 -19.27 -42.23
C HIS A 197 -9.36 -19.83 -41.85
N PHE A 198 -8.36 -18.95 -41.76
CA PHE A 198 -7.05 -19.34 -41.24
C PHE A 198 -7.20 -19.74 -39.76
N TYR A 199 -7.23 -21.05 -39.51
CA TYR A 199 -7.15 -21.66 -38.20
C TYR A 199 -5.80 -21.33 -37.56
N LYS A 200 -5.66 -20.12 -37.02
CA LYS A 200 -4.56 -19.79 -36.12
C LYS A 200 -4.96 -20.21 -34.72
N ASP A 201 -4.01 -20.76 -33.98
CA ASP A 201 -4.12 -20.86 -32.53
C ASP A 201 -5.25 -21.79 -32.05
N GLY A 202 -5.42 -22.94 -32.73
CA GLY A 202 -6.37 -23.99 -32.34
C GLY A 202 -7.85 -23.60 -32.43
N SER A 203 -8.16 -22.42 -33.01
CA SER A 203 -9.52 -22.05 -33.40
C SER A 203 -10.00 -22.93 -34.54
N TYR A 204 -11.28 -23.29 -34.53
CA TYR A 204 -11.88 -24.00 -35.66
C TYR A 204 -13.40 -23.88 -35.72
N LEU A 205 -13.93 -24.23 -36.88
CA LEU A 205 -15.35 -24.29 -37.16
C LEU A 205 -15.79 -25.71 -37.48
N TYR A 206 -16.99 -26.08 -37.07
CA TYR A 206 -17.62 -27.33 -37.49
C TYR A 206 -19.11 -27.13 -37.72
N VAL A 207 -19.70 -28.01 -38.52
CA VAL A 207 -21.14 -28.04 -38.79
C VAL A 207 -21.70 -29.38 -38.38
N VAL A 208 -22.85 -29.37 -37.73
CA VAL A 208 -23.52 -30.55 -37.22
C VAL A 208 -24.99 -30.54 -37.64
N ASP A 209 -25.55 -31.71 -37.94
CA ASP A 209 -26.98 -31.85 -38.23
C ASP A 209 -27.83 -32.03 -36.95
N ARG A 210 -29.15 -32.05 -37.11
CA ARG A 210 -30.13 -32.36 -36.05
C ARG A 210 -29.94 -33.70 -35.34
N ASN A 211 -29.22 -34.65 -35.96
CA ASN A 211 -28.92 -35.97 -35.40
C ASN A 211 -27.53 -36.03 -34.77
N ARG A 212 -26.90 -34.87 -34.53
CA ARG A 212 -25.58 -34.72 -33.92
C ARG A 212 -24.44 -35.25 -34.81
N ARG A 213 -24.67 -35.43 -36.12
CA ARG A 213 -23.63 -35.88 -37.07
C ARG A 213 -22.85 -34.70 -37.63
N LEU A 214 -21.52 -34.82 -37.67
CA LEU A 214 -20.64 -33.81 -38.26
C LEU A 214 -20.75 -33.79 -39.78
N LEU A 215 -21.15 -32.65 -40.32
CA LEU A 215 -21.21 -32.38 -41.77
C LEU A 215 -19.90 -31.78 -42.28
N TYR A 216 -19.27 -30.96 -41.46
CA TYR A 216 -17.98 -30.33 -41.74
C TYR A 216 -17.14 -30.29 -40.47
N HIS A 217 -15.85 -30.58 -40.62
CA HIS A 217 -14.86 -30.47 -39.56
C HIS A 217 -13.47 -30.35 -40.22
N PRO A 218 -12.49 -29.61 -39.64
CA PRO A 218 -11.15 -29.46 -40.23
C PRO A 218 -10.43 -30.80 -40.41
N HIS A 219 -10.60 -31.68 -39.44
CA HIS A 219 -10.21 -33.09 -39.49
C HIS A 219 -11.26 -33.89 -40.25
N SER A 220 -10.97 -34.26 -41.50
CA SER A 220 -11.90 -34.91 -42.42
C SER A 220 -12.34 -36.30 -41.95
N GLU A 221 -11.52 -36.99 -41.16
CA GLU A 221 -11.82 -38.28 -40.55
C GLU A 221 -13.01 -38.22 -39.57
N ARG A 222 -13.33 -37.03 -39.04
CA ARG A 222 -14.49 -36.83 -38.15
C ARG A 222 -15.80 -36.64 -38.91
N VAL A 223 -15.75 -36.32 -40.19
CA VAL A 223 -16.96 -36.05 -40.98
C VAL A 223 -17.79 -37.33 -41.12
N GLY A 224 -19.05 -37.24 -40.71
CA GLY A 224 -20.01 -38.35 -40.61
C GLY A 224 -20.11 -39.01 -39.23
N THR A 225 -19.21 -38.69 -38.29
CA THR A 225 -19.28 -39.20 -36.90
C THR A 225 -20.34 -38.46 -36.08
N VAL A 226 -20.88 -39.13 -35.07
CA VAL A 226 -21.84 -38.54 -34.12
C VAL A 226 -21.07 -37.88 -32.98
N VAL A 227 -21.45 -36.65 -32.63
CA VAL A 227 -20.91 -35.94 -31.47
C VAL A 227 -21.70 -36.34 -30.24
N GLU A 228 -21.02 -36.93 -29.26
CA GLU A 228 -21.59 -37.32 -27.98
C GLU A 228 -21.01 -36.45 -26.85
N GLY A 229 -21.79 -36.29 -25.76
CA GLY A 229 -21.33 -35.61 -24.55
C GLY A 229 -21.09 -34.10 -24.71
N ASN A 230 -21.70 -33.46 -25.71
CA ASN A 230 -21.55 -32.03 -25.95
C ASN A 230 -22.90 -31.31 -25.73
N ALA A 231 -23.03 -30.66 -24.56
CA ALA A 231 -24.26 -29.99 -24.15
C ALA A 231 -24.69 -28.84 -25.07
N LEU A 232 -23.80 -28.27 -25.88
CA LEU A 232 -24.20 -27.31 -26.92
C LEU A 232 -24.91 -28.05 -28.05
N VAL A 233 -24.29 -29.11 -28.58
CA VAL A 233 -24.81 -29.86 -29.72
C VAL A 233 -26.18 -30.47 -29.41
N ASP A 234 -26.39 -30.97 -28.19
CA ASP A 234 -27.67 -31.53 -27.76
C ASP A 234 -28.81 -30.47 -27.72
N GLN A 235 -28.48 -29.19 -27.62
CA GLN A 235 -29.45 -28.08 -27.53
C GLN A 235 -29.59 -27.27 -28.83
N LEU A 236 -28.72 -27.49 -29.84
CA LEU A 236 -28.71 -26.70 -31.08
C LEU A 236 -30.06 -26.70 -31.81
N ALA A 237 -30.83 -27.79 -31.73
CA ALA A 237 -32.15 -27.88 -32.35
C ALA A 237 -33.20 -26.91 -31.74
N THR A 238 -32.94 -26.37 -30.55
CA THR A 238 -33.86 -25.49 -29.81
C THR A 238 -33.41 -24.04 -29.74
N LEU A 239 -32.23 -23.72 -30.26
CA LEU A 239 -31.57 -22.43 -30.10
C LEU A 239 -31.25 -21.82 -31.46
N ASP A 240 -31.63 -20.57 -31.71
CA ASP A 240 -31.34 -19.91 -33.01
C ASP A 240 -29.87 -19.51 -33.15
N SER A 241 -29.33 -18.84 -32.14
CA SER A 241 -27.92 -18.45 -32.05
C SER A 241 -27.51 -18.12 -30.62
N GLY A 242 -26.21 -18.10 -30.33
CA GLY A 242 -25.73 -17.72 -29.02
C GLY A 242 -24.25 -17.99 -28.81
N THR A 243 -23.84 -17.87 -27.55
CA THR A 243 -22.47 -18.12 -27.07
C THR A 243 -22.48 -19.15 -25.95
N ARG A 244 -21.39 -19.90 -25.84
CA ARG A 244 -21.19 -20.85 -24.74
C ARG A 244 -19.71 -21.11 -24.53
N GLN A 245 -19.29 -21.13 -23.26
CA GLN A 245 -18.03 -21.77 -22.89
C GLN A 245 -18.28 -23.26 -22.70
N LEU A 246 -17.50 -24.11 -23.37
CA LEU A 246 -17.68 -25.56 -23.37
C LEU A 246 -16.34 -26.28 -23.46
N THR A 247 -16.32 -27.56 -23.15
CA THR A 247 -15.14 -28.40 -23.34
C THR A 247 -15.33 -29.24 -24.59
N ASN A 248 -14.35 -29.25 -25.49
CA ASN A 248 -14.42 -30.07 -26.70
C ASN A 248 -14.11 -31.55 -26.41
N SER A 249 -14.22 -32.40 -27.43
CA SER A 249 -13.97 -33.85 -27.33
C SER A 249 -12.52 -34.22 -26.97
N LEU A 250 -11.59 -33.26 -26.97
CA LEU A 250 -10.19 -33.44 -26.57
C LEU A 250 -9.92 -32.92 -25.15
N GLY A 251 -10.95 -32.53 -24.40
CA GLY A 251 -10.79 -31.99 -23.04
C GLY A 251 -10.31 -30.54 -22.98
N VAL A 252 -10.30 -29.82 -24.10
CA VAL A 252 -9.84 -28.43 -24.16
C VAL A 252 -11.03 -27.49 -23.93
N GLU A 253 -10.89 -26.53 -23.03
CA GLU A 253 -11.87 -25.46 -22.83
C GLU A 253 -11.91 -24.50 -24.02
N MET A 254 -13.09 -24.32 -24.58
CA MET A 254 -13.37 -23.54 -25.77
C MET A 254 -14.39 -22.44 -25.47
N LEU A 255 -14.22 -21.31 -26.16
CA LEU A 255 -15.19 -20.24 -26.26
C LEU A 255 -15.90 -20.40 -27.60
N ALA A 256 -17.15 -20.83 -27.57
CA ALA A 256 -17.93 -21.13 -28.77
C ALA A 256 -19.03 -20.09 -29.02
N GLY A 257 -19.21 -19.75 -30.29
CA GLY A 257 -20.39 -19.06 -30.81
C GLY A 257 -21.07 -19.94 -31.84
N PHE A 258 -22.39 -19.93 -31.88
CA PHE A 258 -23.16 -20.81 -32.74
C PHE A 258 -24.37 -20.11 -33.35
N ALA A 259 -24.82 -20.64 -34.48
CA ALA A 259 -26.06 -20.24 -35.15
C ALA A 259 -26.62 -21.40 -35.99
N THR A 260 -27.92 -21.42 -36.20
CA THR A 260 -28.60 -22.47 -36.97
C THR A 260 -28.93 -22.06 -38.40
N VAL A 261 -29.04 -23.06 -39.28
CA VAL A 261 -29.51 -22.97 -40.67
C VAL A 261 -30.89 -23.65 -40.73
N PRO A 262 -31.99 -22.91 -40.59
CA PRO A 262 -33.32 -23.48 -40.38
C PRO A 262 -33.80 -24.38 -41.53
N SER A 263 -33.50 -24.03 -42.78
CA SER A 263 -33.93 -24.83 -43.96
C SER A 263 -33.41 -26.27 -43.95
N ALA A 264 -32.26 -26.50 -43.32
CA ALA A 264 -31.60 -27.80 -43.27
C ALA A 264 -31.54 -28.41 -41.85
N GLY A 265 -31.87 -27.63 -40.82
CA GLY A 265 -31.70 -28.05 -39.43
C GLY A 265 -30.24 -28.29 -39.04
N TRP A 266 -29.32 -27.49 -39.59
CA TRP A 266 -27.90 -27.56 -39.27
C TRP A 266 -27.51 -26.54 -38.22
N GLY A 267 -26.54 -26.87 -37.38
CA GLY A 267 -25.87 -25.94 -36.47
C GLY A 267 -24.44 -25.66 -36.94
N VAL A 268 -24.12 -24.39 -37.10
CA VAL A 268 -22.76 -23.90 -37.39
C VAL A 268 -22.14 -23.42 -36.10
N VAL A 269 -20.97 -23.96 -35.75
CA VAL A 269 -20.27 -23.61 -34.50
C VAL A 269 -18.86 -23.13 -34.81
N ALA A 270 -18.56 -21.88 -34.43
CA ALA A 270 -17.22 -21.31 -34.44
C ALA A 270 -16.67 -21.34 -33.01
N GLN A 271 -15.45 -21.82 -32.80
CA GLN A 271 -14.88 -21.85 -31.45
C GLN A 271 -13.37 -21.65 -31.43
N GLN A 272 -12.87 -21.19 -30.29
CA GLN A 272 -11.43 -21.03 -30.05
C GLN A 272 -11.04 -21.41 -28.61
N PRO A 273 -9.79 -21.85 -28.37
CA PRO A 273 -9.37 -22.29 -27.04
C PRO A 273 -9.25 -21.12 -26.05
N LEU A 274 -9.83 -21.28 -24.85
CA LEU A 274 -9.79 -20.25 -23.80
C LEU A 274 -8.34 -19.87 -23.46
N ALA A 275 -7.46 -20.86 -23.29
CA ALA A 275 -6.07 -20.66 -22.92
C ALA A 275 -5.32 -19.75 -23.91
N GLN A 276 -5.65 -19.84 -25.21
CA GLN A 276 -5.01 -19.05 -26.26
C GLN A 276 -5.61 -17.65 -26.33
N THR A 277 -6.93 -17.50 -26.11
CA THR A 277 -7.59 -16.20 -25.98
C THR A 277 -7.04 -15.37 -24.82
N VAL A 278 -6.71 -16.01 -23.68
CA VAL A 278 -6.20 -15.32 -22.48
C VAL A 278 -4.67 -15.25 -22.43
N ALA A 279 -3.95 -15.90 -23.34
CA ALA A 279 -2.47 -15.90 -23.36
C ALA A 279 -1.85 -14.49 -23.41
N PRO A 280 -2.40 -13.51 -24.17
CA PRO A 280 -1.85 -12.15 -24.20
C PRO A 280 -1.86 -11.43 -22.85
N LEU A 281 -2.69 -11.85 -21.88
CA LEU A 281 -2.77 -11.21 -20.55
C LEU A 281 -1.44 -11.29 -19.80
N HIS A 282 -0.66 -12.35 -19.99
CA HIS A 282 0.61 -12.49 -19.26
C HIS A 282 1.56 -11.33 -19.59
N HIS A 283 1.70 -11.01 -20.88
CA HIS A 283 2.51 -9.89 -21.33
C HIS A 283 1.92 -8.54 -20.94
N LEU A 284 0.59 -8.39 -21.00
CA LEU A 284 -0.09 -7.17 -20.55
C LEU A 284 0.17 -6.89 -19.06
N VAL A 285 0.03 -7.91 -18.19
CA VAL A 285 0.29 -7.76 -16.76
C VAL A 285 1.75 -7.39 -16.49
N LEU A 286 2.71 -8.04 -17.14
CA LEU A 286 4.12 -7.71 -17.00
C LEU A 286 4.43 -6.28 -17.45
N ASN A 287 3.85 -5.84 -18.57
CA ASN A 287 4.01 -4.46 -19.05
C ASN A 287 3.39 -3.45 -18.08
N VAL A 288 2.21 -3.74 -17.53
CA VAL A 288 1.56 -2.91 -16.52
C VAL A 288 2.41 -2.81 -15.25
N ILE A 289 3.00 -3.91 -14.77
CA ILE A 289 3.93 -3.90 -13.64
C ILE A 289 5.17 -3.08 -13.97
N ALA A 290 5.80 -3.32 -15.13
CA ALA A 290 7.02 -2.61 -15.55
C ALA A 290 6.80 -1.10 -15.70
N SER A 291 5.66 -0.69 -16.25
CA SER A 291 5.30 0.73 -16.43
C SER A 291 4.91 1.43 -15.12
N SER A 292 4.37 0.70 -14.14
CA SER A 292 3.99 1.27 -12.84
C SER A 292 5.12 1.23 -11.80
N ALA A 293 6.14 0.40 -11.99
CA ALA A 293 7.29 0.31 -11.09
C ALA A 293 8.06 1.63 -10.88
N PRO A 294 8.36 2.44 -11.91
CA PRO A 294 8.99 3.75 -11.72
C PRO A 294 8.14 4.70 -10.88
N LEU A 295 6.82 4.69 -11.10
CA LEU A 295 5.88 5.53 -10.34
C LEU A 295 5.80 5.09 -8.88
N ALA A 296 5.76 3.77 -8.63
CA ALA A 296 5.81 3.21 -7.28
C ALA A 296 7.13 3.53 -6.56
N LEU A 297 8.26 3.54 -7.28
CA LEU A 297 9.56 3.93 -6.73
C LEU A 297 9.58 5.41 -6.33
N VAL A 298 9.13 6.30 -7.21
CA VAL A 298 9.03 7.75 -6.92
C VAL A 298 8.09 8.00 -5.72
N GLY A 299 6.94 7.33 -5.69
CA GLY A 299 6.01 7.40 -4.55
C GLY A 299 6.64 6.92 -3.25
N SER A 300 7.42 5.82 -3.29
CA SER A 300 8.14 5.28 -2.12
C SER A 300 9.23 6.24 -1.62
N LEU A 301 9.97 6.86 -2.53
CA LEU A 301 10.98 7.88 -2.20
C LEU A 301 10.34 9.13 -1.59
N LEU A 302 9.20 9.57 -2.12
CA LEU A 302 8.42 10.69 -1.58
C LEU A 302 7.88 10.38 -0.18
N LEU A 303 7.30 9.19 0.03
CA LEU A 303 6.84 8.72 1.33
C LEU A 303 7.99 8.65 2.35
N TRP A 304 9.16 8.13 1.94
CA TRP A 304 10.36 8.11 2.76
C TRP A 304 10.80 9.52 3.16
N TRP A 305 10.82 10.44 2.21
CA TRP A 305 11.17 11.84 2.46
C TRP A 305 10.18 12.51 3.41
N LEU A 306 8.86 12.36 3.19
CA LEU A 306 7.79 12.90 4.04
C LEU A 306 7.82 12.33 5.46
N ALA A 307 7.93 11.00 5.61
CA ALA A 307 8.03 10.39 6.93
C ALA A 307 9.26 10.90 7.70
N ARG A 308 10.38 11.12 7.00
CA ARG A 308 11.58 11.70 7.59
C ARG A 308 11.41 13.17 7.98
N THR A 309 10.74 13.99 7.17
CA THR A 309 10.50 15.41 7.49
C THR A 309 9.49 15.60 8.63
N ILE A 310 8.47 14.74 8.73
CA ILE A 310 7.48 14.74 9.82
C ILE A 310 8.10 14.25 11.13
N ALA A 311 8.83 13.13 11.12
CA ALA A 311 9.35 12.54 12.36
C ALA A 311 10.57 13.26 12.96
N ARG A 312 11.36 13.97 12.14
CA ARG A 312 12.62 14.63 12.56
C ARG A 312 12.46 15.61 13.74
N PRO A 313 11.51 16.57 13.73
CA PRO A 313 11.32 17.50 14.85
C PRO A 313 11.01 16.79 16.18
N LEU A 314 10.09 15.82 16.17
CA LEU A 314 9.73 15.06 17.37
C LEU A 314 10.92 14.25 17.90
N TRP A 315 11.70 13.62 17.02
CA TRP A 315 12.89 12.89 17.45
C TRP A 315 13.92 13.82 18.09
N LYS A 316 14.17 15.02 17.52
CA LYS A 316 15.09 16.01 18.10
C LYS A 316 14.62 16.49 19.46
N LEU A 317 13.32 16.78 19.63
CA LEU A 317 12.75 17.20 20.91
C LEU A 317 12.82 16.07 21.95
N ALA A 318 12.46 14.84 21.58
CA ALA A 318 12.56 13.67 22.45
C ALA A 318 14.00 13.34 22.85
N ALA A 319 14.97 13.51 21.94
CA ALA A 319 16.38 13.36 22.24
C ALA A 319 16.88 14.44 23.20
N GLY A 320 16.50 15.71 22.98
CA GLY A 320 16.82 16.81 23.89
C GLY A 320 16.23 16.63 25.29
N ALA A 321 15.01 16.08 25.40
CA ALA A 321 14.39 15.76 26.69
C ALA A 321 15.17 14.70 27.50
N ARG A 322 15.99 13.85 26.86
CA ARG A 322 16.83 12.88 27.58
C ARG A 322 18.11 13.48 28.16
N THR A 323 18.53 14.65 27.67
CA THR A 323 19.78 15.30 28.07
C THR A 323 19.52 16.60 28.85
N MET A 324 18.38 16.71 29.55
CA MET A 324 17.94 17.92 30.24
C MET A 324 18.89 18.41 31.35
N ASP A 325 19.84 17.59 31.77
CA ASP A 325 20.83 17.91 32.82
C ASP A 325 21.97 18.84 32.35
N ARG A 326 22.04 19.16 31.05
CA ARG A 326 23.08 20.03 30.49
C ARG A 326 22.53 21.40 30.14
N ALA A 327 23.18 22.47 30.58
CA ALA A 327 22.82 23.85 30.25
C ALA A 327 22.72 24.11 28.73
N ALA A 328 23.56 23.43 27.94
CA ALA A 328 23.54 23.51 26.47
C ALA A 328 22.26 22.94 25.82
N THR A 329 21.46 22.14 26.53
CA THR A 329 20.27 21.48 25.98
C THR A 329 19.15 22.47 25.66
N ALA A 330 18.99 23.55 26.42
CA ALA A 330 18.00 24.58 26.16
C ALA A 330 18.25 25.27 24.80
N GLU A 331 19.49 25.61 24.51
CA GLU A 331 19.89 26.24 23.25
C GLU A 331 19.64 25.33 22.04
N HIS A 332 19.99 24.05 22.16
CA HIS A 332 19.71 23.05 21.12
C HIS A 332 18.20 22.90 20.86
N LEU A 333 17.36 22.96 21.90
CA LEU A 333 15.90 22.89 21.78
C LEU A 333 15.33 24.13 21.09
N HIS A 334 15.86 25.32 21.36
CA HIS A 334 15.47 26.55 20.67
C HIS A 334 15.70 26.47 19.15
N GLN A 335 16.78 25.82 18.71
CA GLN A 335 17.11 25.66 17.29
C GLN A 335 16.25 24.62 16.55
N VAL A 336 15.46 23.80 17.25
CA VAL A 336 14.58 22.82 16.60
C VAL A 336 13.44 23.55 15.87
N ARG A 337 13.39 23.38 14.54
CA ARG A 337 12.33 23.88 13.67
C ARG A 337 11.09 22.97 13.77
N ALA A 338 10.16 23.32 14.65
CA ALA A 338 8.87 22.66 14.82
C ALA A 338 7.82 23.28 13.88
N TRP A 339 7.67 22.70 12.69
CA TRP A 339 6.90 23.30 11.60
C TRP A 339 5.40 22.95 11.60
N TYR A 340 4.99 21.96 12.39
CA TYR A 340 3.60 21.56 12.59
C TYR A 340 3.21 21.66 14.06
N PHE A 341 1.89 21.67 14.29
CA PHE A 341 1.26 22.00 15.56
C PHE A 341 1.79 21.16 16.73
N GLU A 342 1.76 19.84 16.64
CA GLU A 342 2.14 18.93 17.73
C GLU A 342 3.61 19.08 18.14
N ALA A 343 4.51 19.24 17.16
CA ALA A 343 5.92 19.50 17.46
C ALA A 343 6.12 20.88 18.10
N ALA A 344 5.34 21.89 17.70
CA ALA A 344 5.45 23.24 18.24
C ALA A 344 4.96 23.31 19.69
N GLU A 345 3.84 22.66 19.99
CA GLU A 345 3.33 22.50 21.35
C GLU A 345 4.32 21.75 22.24
N LEU A 346 4.86 20.62 21.78
CA LEU A 346 5.84 19.85 22.55
C LEU A 346 7.10 20.69 22.84
N LYS A 347 7.58 21.46 21.86
CA LYS A 347 8.72 22.38 22.05
C LYS A 347 8.41 23.43 23.11
N ARG A 348 7.23 24.07 23.06
CA ARG A 348 6.81 25.09 24.04
C ARG A 348 6.73 24.52 25.45
N ALA A 349 6.07 23.38 25.62
CA ALA A 349 5.93 22.72 26.92
C ALA A 349 7.28 22.31 27.51
N LEU A 350 8.21 21.80 26.69
CA LEU A 350 9.54 21.40 27.14
C LEU A 350 10.40 22.60 27.55
N LEU A 351 10.39 23.69 26.77
CA LEU A 351 11.11 24.92 27.11
C LEU A 351 10.54 25.57 28.38
N PHE A 352 9.22 25.62 28.52
CA PHE A 352 8.56 26.11 29.74
C PHE A 352 8.99 25.28 30.96
N SER A 353 8.99 23.95 30.85
CA SER A 353 9.39 23.05 31.93
C SER A 353 10.88 23.25 32.31
N LEU A 354 11.76 23.43 31.34
CA LEU A 354 13.19 23.71 31.59
C LEU A 354 13.40 25.01 32.35
N ASN A 355 12.74 26.09 31.93
CA ASN A 355 12.84 27.38 32.62
C ASN A 355 12.36 27.28 34.06
N LEU A 356 11.24 26.59 34.30
CA LEU A 356 10.70 26.37 35.65
C LEU A 356 11.65 25.54 36.53
N LEU A 357 12.28 24.51 35.97
CA LEU A 357 13.29 23.70 36.69
C LEU A 357 14.52 24.53 37.04
N GLN A 358 15.05 25.32 36.10
CA GLN A 358 16.19 26.20 36.35
C GLN A 358 15.89 27.24 37.45
N GLU A 359 14.70 27.84 37.43
CA GLU A 359 14.28 28.79 38.47
C GLU A 359 14.18 28.12 39.85
N ARG A 360 13.60 26.92 39.93
CA ARG A 360 13.53 26.15 41.18
C ARG A 360 14.91 25.76 41.71
N ILE A 361 15.79 25.26 40.84
CA ILE A 361 17.17 24.92 41.22
C ILE A 361 17.91 26.17 41.72
N GLY A 362 17.75 27.30 41.04
CA GLY A 362 18.35 28.58 41.45
C GLY A 362 17.82 29.11 42.78
N ARG A 363 16.54 28.87 43.12
CA ARG A 363 15.99 29.17 44.46
C ARG A 363 16.55 28.23 45.52
N LEU A 364 16.51 26.91 45.28
CA LEU A 364 17.05 25.92 46.21
C LEU A 364 18.53 26.13 46.52
N ASN A 365 19.33 26.49 45.51
CA ASN A 365 20.75 26.80 45.72
C ASN A 365 20.93 28.03 46.62
N ARG A 366 20.11 29.08 46.44
CA ARG A 366 20.16 30.27 47.31
C ARG A 366 19.74 29.93 48.74
N ASP A 367 18.60 29.25 48.91
CA ASP A 367 18.09 28.85 50.23
C ASP A 367 19.06 27.92 50.96
N ALA A 368 19.80 27.06 50.24
CA ALA A 368 20.82 26.19 50.81
C ALA A 368 22.12 26.91 51.20
N GLN A 369 22.35 28.13 50.71
CA GLN A 369 23.60 28.89 50.87
C GLN A 369 23.44 30.12 51.78
N THR A 370 22.23 30.56 52.08
CA THR A 370 21.99 31.70 52.98
C THR A 370 21.53 31.25 54.37
N ASP A 371 21.79 32.08 55.37
CA ASP A 371 21.18 31.96 56.70
C ASP A 371 19.76 32.55 56.65
N PRO A 372 18.71 31.81 57.05
CA PRO A 372 17.31 32.25 56.89
C PRO A 372 16.94 33.45 57.78
N LEU A 373 17.68 33.70 58.87
CA LEU A 373 17.37 34.80 59.78
C LEU A 373 17.97 36.13 59.30
N THR A 374 19.24 36.11 58.91
CA THR A 374 20.04 37.31 58.61
C THR A 374 20.19 37.57 57.11
N GLY A 375 19.95 36.57 56.27
CA GLY A 375 20.17 36.63 54.83
C GLY A 375 21.64 36.75 54.43
N LEU A 376 22.58 36.56 55.37
CA LEU A 376 24.02 36.43 55.07
C LEU A 376 24.32 35.02 54.53
N GLY A 377 25.54 34.76 54.09
CA GLY A 377 25.97 33.39 53.77
C GLY A 377 25.88 32.50 55.01
N ASN A 378 25.50 31.24 54.87
CA ASN A 378 25.61 30.27 55.96
C ASN A 378 26.99 29.61 55.95
N ARG A 379 27.22 28.68 56.89
CA ARG A 379 28.46 27.88 56.96
C ARG A 379 28.83 27.21 55.64
N ARG A 380 27.86 26.76 54.85
CA ARG A 380 28.11 26.13 53.55
C ARG A 380 28.64 27.13 52.52
N SER A 381 28.12 28.36 52.50
CA SER A 381 28.67 29.42 51.64
C SER A 381 30.11 29.75 52.00
N LEU A 382 30.42 29.80 53.30
CA LEU A 382 31.78 30.00 53.77
C LEU A 382 32.73 28.92 53.24
N GLU A 383 32.37 27.64 53.41
CA GLU A 383 33.17 26.51 52.92
C GLU A 383 33.40 26.58 51.41
N ILE A 384 32.34 26.88 50.62
CA ILE A 384 32.44 27.03 49.17
C ILE A 384 33.41 28.16 48.78
N SER A 385 33.30 29.31 49.43
CA SER A 385 34.15 30.47 49.14
C SER A 385 35.60 30.25 49.56
N LEU A 386 35.86 29.58 50.68
CA LEU A 386 37.23 29.21 51.08
C LEU A 386 37.88 28.28 50.04
N SER A 387 37.17 27.24 49.61
CA SER A 387 37.68 26.32 48.58
C SER A 387 37.95 27.04 47.25
N LEU A 388 37.17 28.07 46.91
CA LEU A 388 37.43 28.89 45.73
C LEU A 388 38.69 29.75 45.89
N LEU A 389 38.85 30.43 47.03
CA LEU A 389 40.05 31.24 47.31
C LEU A 389 41.31 30.39 47.35
N GLU A 390 41.23 29.17 47.90
CA GLU A 390 42.31 28.18 47.89
C GLU A 390 42.70 27.77 46.47
N ALA A 391 41.71 27.42 45.63
CA ALA A 391 41.94 27.02 44.25
C ALA A 391 42.53 28.15 43.39
N GLU A 392 42.17 29.40 43.69
CA GLU A 392 42.74 30.60 43.06
C GLU A 392 44.09 31.02 43.65
N ASN A 393 44.54 30.36 44.73
CA ASN A 393 45.68 30.77 45.58
C ASN A 393 45.64 32.27 45.93
N ARG A 394 44.45 32.75 46.27
CA ARG A 394 44.17 34.17 46.49
C ARG A 394 44.24 34.48 47.98
N GLU A 395 45.17 35.35 48.36
CA GLU A 395 45.31 35.86 49.74
C GLU A 395 44.00 36.48 50.22
N PHE A 396 43.70 36.33 51.52
CA PHE A 396 42.52 36.93 52.14
C PHE A 396 42.76 37.21 53.62
N ALA A 397 41.99 38.15 54.15
CA ALA A 397 41.86 38.32 55.59
C ALA A 397 40.51 37.79 56.08
N ALA A 398 40.48 37.25 57.30
CA ALA A 398 39.25 36.78 57.92
C ALA A 398 39.03 37.48 59.26
N ILE A 399 37.76 37.79 59.54
CA ILE A 399 37.31 38.38 60.80
C ILE A 399 36.27 37.45 61.39
N ALA A 400 36.59 36.80 62.51
CA ALA A 400 35.61 36.11 63.33
C ALA A 400 35.03 37.11 64.32
N LEU A 401 33.71 37.16 64.47
CA LEU A 401 33.06 38.07 65.41
C LEU A 401 31.89 37.40 66.12
N ASP A 402 31.63 37.87 67.33
CA ASP A 402 30.58 37.35 68.19
C ASP A 402 30.03 38.45 69.09
N ILE A 403 28.73 38.38 69.37
CA ILE A 403 28.01 39.36 70.18
C ILE A 403 28.29 39.13 71.66
N ASP A 404 28.86 40.14 72.32
CA ASP A 404 29.19 40.05 73.73
C ASP A 404 27.92 39.89 74.57
N HIS A 405 27.92 38.86 75.42
CA HIS A 405 26.81 38.56 76.33
C HIS A 405 25.46 38.30 75.63
N PHE A 406 25.45 37.81 74.39
CA PHE A 406 24.19 37.57 73.65
C PHE A 406 23.22 36.63 74.38
N LYS A 407 23.73 35.61 75.07
CA LYS A 407 22.89 34.77 75.94
C LYS A 407 22.09 35.58 76.96
N ARG A 408 22.68 36.62 77.57
CA ARG A 408 21.98 37.52 78.51
C ARG A 408 20.89 38.32 77.82
N ILE A 409 21.09 38.72 76.56
CA ILE A 409 20.08 39.41 75.76
C ILE A 409 18.86 38.48 75.56
N ASN A 410 19.10 37.23 75.13
CA ASN A 410 18.05 36.24 74.98
C ASN A 410 17.33 35.94 76.30
N ASP A 411 18.09 35.75 77.39
CA ASP A 411 17.53 35.42 78.71
C ASP A 411 16.71 36.59 79.29
N SER A 412 17.05 37.85 78.97
CA SER A 412 16.39 39.04 79.53
C SER A 412 15.22 39.54 78.68
N HIS A 413 15.28 39.40 77.35
CA HIS A 413 14.33 40.01 76.42
C HIS A 413 13.63 39.01 75.49
N GLY A 414 13.97 37.71 75.59
CA GLY A 414 13.43 36.65 74.75
C GLY A 414 14.17 36.51 73.41
N HIS A 415 14.03 35.34 72.81
CA HIS A 415 14.70 34.99 71.55
C HIS A 415 14.30 35.87 70.36
N GLU A 416 13.06 36.37 70.31
CA GLU A 416 12.62 37.26 69.21
C GLU A 416 13.41 38.58 69.18
N VAL A 417 13.75 39.13 70.35
CA VAL A 417 14.56 40.34 70.48
C VAL A 417 16.03 40.04 70.15
N GLY A 418 16.55 38.88 70.56
CA GLY A 418 17.88 38.42 70.12
C GLY A 418 17.97 38.26 68.61
N ASP A 419 16.94 37.72 67.98
CA ASP A 419 16.84 37.61 66.52
C ASP A 419 16.83 38.98 65.83
N GLN A 420 16.19 39.99 66.43
CA GLN A 420 16.25 41.37 65.94
C GLN A 420 17.67 41.94 66.02
N VAL A 421 18.40 41.70 67.12
CA VAL A 421 19.82 42.10 67.26
C VAL A 421 20.67 41.45 66.16
N LEU A 422 20.47 40.16 65.89
CA LEU A 422 21.19 39.43 64.83
C LEU A 422 20.92 40.00 63.43
N ARG A 423 19.66 40.34 63.12
CA ARG A 423 19.30 40.98 61.84
C ARG A 423 19.93 42.36 61.69
N GLN A 424 19.89 43.17 62.74
CA GLN A 424 20.49 44.51 62.71
C GLN A 424 22.01 44.46 62.60
N LEU A 425 22.67 43.52 63.30
CA LEU A 425 24.10 43.30 63.15
C LEU A 425 24.45 42.92 61.70
N ALA A 426 23.68 42.04 61.08
CA ALA A 426 23.89 41.66 59.69
C ALA A 426 23.73 42.85 58.72
N GLU A 427 22.78 43.75 58.96
CA GLU A 427 22.66 45.00 58.18
C GLU A 427 23.86 45.93 58.38
N LEU A 428 24.37 46.05 59.61
CA LEU A 428 25.56 46.84 59.91
C LEU A 428 26.81 46.25 59.24
N MET A 429 26.98 44.92 59.29
CA MET A 429 28.04 44.22 58.56
C MET A 429 28.01 44.53 57.06
N ARG A 430 26.82 44.53 56.43
CA ARG A 430 26.65 44.88 55.01
C ARG A 430 27.04 46.33 54.70
N ARG A 431 26.75 47.28 55.60
CA ARG A 431 27.13 48.70 55.43
C ARG A 431 28.62 48.93 55.63
N CYS A 432 29.24 48.15 56.51
CA CYS A 432 30.66 48.29 56.85
C CYS A 432 31.59 47.54 55.90
N CYS A 433 31.08 46.66 55.03
CA CYS A 433 31.88 45.87 54.09
C CYS A 433 31.61 46.29 52.64
N ARG A 434 32.55 46.01 51.74
CA ARG A 434 32.40 46.36 50.30
C ARG A 434 31.73 45.24 49.53
N GLU A 435 31.27 45.58 48.33
CA GLU A 435 30.79 44.60 47.36
C GLU A 435 31.94 43.64 46.98
N GLY A 436 31.75 42.35 47.25
CA GLY A 436 32.77 41.30 47.05
C GLY A 436 33.33 40.68 48.34
N ASP A 437 33.06 41.27 49.51
CA ASP A 437 33.36 40.65 50.79
C ASP A 437 32.27 39.60 51.12
N LEU A 438 32.67 38.44 51.66
CA LEU A 438 31.71 37.40 52.06
C LEU A 438 31.37 37.56 53.53
N LEU A 439 30.09 37.81 53.81
CA LEU A 439 29.54 37.91 55.15
C LEU A 439 28.78 36.63 55.46
N CYS A 440 29.14 35.96 56.55
CA CYS A 440 28.54 34.71 56.96
C CYS A 440 28.08 34.71 58.41
N ARG A 441 27.00 33.96 58.68
CA ARG A 441 26.63 33.50 60.02
C ARG A 441 26.91 32.00 60.11
N THR A 442 27.85 31.61 60.96
CA THR A 442 28.32 30.22 61.06
C THR A 442 27.66 29.45 62.20
N GLY A 443 27.09 30.16 63.18
CA GLY A 443 26.47 29.61 64.39
C GLY A 443 25.37 30.50 64.96
N GLY A 444 25.04 30.31 66.25
CA GLY A 444 23.96 31.04 66.93
C GLY A 444 24.18 32.56 66.96
N GLU A 445 25.30 32.99 67.53
CA GLU A 445 25.71 34.41 67.62
C GLU A 445 27.05 34.69 66.92
N GLU A 446 27.53 33.69 66.16
CA GLU A 446 28.84 33.67 65.52
C GLU A 446 28.73 34.10 64.05
N PHE A 447 29.54 35.10 63.69
CA PHE A 447 29.64 35.60 62.34
C PHE A 447 31.08 35.59 61.87
N LEU A 448 31.23 35.52 60.55
CA LEU A 448 32.53 35.51 59.91
C LEU A 448 32.50 36.41 58.68
N ILE A 449 33.55 37.19 58.49
CA ILE A 449 33.75 38.02 57.31
C ILE A 449 35.02 37.53 56.61
N LEU A 450 34.91 37.13 55.35
CA LEU A 450 36.08 36.95 54.48
C LEU A 450 36.25 38.17 53.59
N LEU A 451 37.49 38.67 53.55
CA LEU A 451 37.92 39.83 52.78
C LEU A 451 38.96 39.40 51.74
N PRO A 452 38.55 38.96 50.54
CA PRO A 452 39.48 38.54 49.49
C PRO A 452 40.45 39.64 49.07
N GLY A 453 41.75 39.37 49.08
CA GLY A 453 42.84 40.28 48.73
C GLY A 453 43.03 41.45 49.70
N ALA A 454 42.43 41.41 50.90
CA ALA A 454 42.66 42.41 51.93
C ALA A 454 43.83 42.02 52.83
N THR A 455 44.69 42.97 53.14
CA THR A 455 45.78 42.78 54.12
C THR A 455 45.24 42.84 55.55
N LEU A 456 46.03 42.36 56.51
CA LEU A 456 45.69 42.41 57.94
C LEU A 456 45.29 43.82 58.41
N ASN A 457 45.99 44.86 57.95
CA ASN A 457 45.70 46.26 58.31
C ASN A 457 44.32 46.72 57.81
N VAL A 458 43.94 46.31 56.60
CA VAL A 458 42.62 46.64 56.03
C VAL A 458 41.53 45.91 56.81
N ALA A 459 41.74 44.64 57.12
CA ALA A 459 40.80 43.86 57.92
C ALA A 459 40.65 44.41 59.34
N ALA A 460 41.75 44.85 59.97
CA ALA A 460 41.74 45.53 61.26
C ALA A 460 40.87 46.80 61.23
N ALA A 461 41.03 47.62 60.19
CA ALA A 461 40.23 48.84 60.03
C ALA A 461 38.73 48.53 59.82
N VAL A 462 38.40 47.48 59.06
CA VAL A 462 37.01 47.03 58.87
C VAL A 462 36.44 46.51 60.20
N ALA A 463 37.20 45.69 60.93
CA ALA A 463 36.79 45.13 62.22
C ALA A 463 36.54 46.23 63.25
N GLU A 464 37.44 47.20 63.37
CA GLU A 464 37.33 48.31 64.32
C GLU A 464 36.18 49.25 63.96
N ARG A 465 35.99 49.53 62.65
CA ARG A 465 34.83 50.30 62.18
C ARG A 465 33.52 49.62 62.54
N LEU A 466 33.42 48.30 62.31
CA LEU A 466 32.22 47.54 62.63
C LEU A 466 31.98 47.55 64.15
N ARG A 467 33.02 47.35 64.96
CA ARG A 467 32.96 47.40 66.43
C ARG A 467 32.37 48.72 66.95
N VAL A 468 32.92 49.84 66.49
CA VAL A 468 32.45 51.18 66.89
C VAL A 468 31.02 51.41 66.41
N THR A 469 30.71 51.04 65.16
CA THR A 469 29.36 51.21 64.60
C THR A 469 28.29 50.44 65.37
N VAL A 470 28.61 49.21 65.81
CA VAL A 470 27.70 48.39 66.62
C VAL A 470 27.53 48.97 68.03
N GLN A 471 28.63 49.41 68.65
CA GLN A 471 28.60 50.05 69.96
C GLN A 471 27.75 51.34 69.97
N ASP A 472 27.80 52.12 68.91
CA ASP A 472 27.12 53.42 68.81
C ASP A 472 25.66 53.33 68.32
N MET A 473 25.19 52.13 67.95
CA MET A 473 23.83 51.91 67.47
C MET A 473 23.01 51.07 68.46
N PRO A 474 22.30 51.68 69.42
CA PRO A 474 21.52 50.94 70.39
C PRO A 474 20.36 50.20 69.72
N VAL A 475 20.13 48.96 70.15
CA VAL A 475 19.01 48.13 69.69
C VAL A 475 17.89 48.20 70.73
N GLU A 476 16.77 48.84 70.43
CA GLU A 476 15.62 48.86 71.35
C GLU A 476 14.94 47.47 71.40
N PRO A 477 14.59 46.93 72.59
CA PRO A 477 14.70 47.50 73.95
C PRO A 477 15.97 47.14 74.73
N VAL A 478 16.97 46.52 74.09
CA VAL A 478 18.20 45.98 74.72
C VAL A 478 19.17 47.09 75.16
N GLY A 479 19.27 48.17 74.39
CA GLY A 479 20.27 49.23 74.57
C GLY A 479 21.54 48.99 73.77
N ALA A 480 22.69 49.42 74.29
CA ALA A 480 23.97 49.29 73.61
C ALA A 480 24.44 47.82 73.57
N VAL A 481 24.69 47.31 72.37
CA VAL A 481 25.26 45.97 72.13
C VAL A 481 26.72 46.14 71.76
N THR A 482 27.60 45.28 72.26
CA THR A 482 29.02 45.27 71.87
C THR A 482 29.38 43.95 71.21
N ILE A 483 30.40 43.98 70.37
CA ILE A 483 30.93 42.80 69.70
C ILE A 483 32.43 42.70 69.97
N SER A 484 32.91 41.47 70.09
CA SER A 484 34.34 41.16 70.07
C SER A 484 34.69 40.60 68.70
N LEU A 485 35.89 40.93 68.19
CA LEU A 485 36.36 40.48 66.88
C LEU A 485 37.78 39.95 66.94
N GLY A 486 38.05 38.86 66.23
CA GLY A 486 39.36 38.31 65.98
C GLY A 486 39.72 38.42 64.51
N VAL A 487 40.89 38.97 64.21
CA VAL A 487 41.34 39.21 62.83
C VAL A 487 42.58 38.38 62.54
N THR A 488 42.59 37.75 61.37
CA THR A 488 43.73 37.00 60.84
C THR A 488 43.96 37.37 59.37
N HIS A 489 45.13 37.02 58.86
CA HIS A 489 45.49 37.11 57.45
C HIS A 489 46.04 35.76 57.00
N TRP A 490 45.55 35.27 55.86
CA TRP A 490 46.08 34.08 55.23
C TRP A 490 46.91 34.48 54.01
N ASP A 491 48.20 34.18 54.08
CA ASP A 491 49.06 34.07 52.91
C ASP A 491 49.30 32.58 52.61
N GLY A 492 49.19 32.18 51.34
CA GLY A 492 49.26 30.76 50.95
C GLY A 492 50.61 30.10 51.23
N GLU A 493 51.64 30.87 51.60
CA GLU A 493 53.00 30.39 51.84
C GLU A 493 53.27 30.01 53.30
N THR A 494 52.70 30.70 54.30
CA THR A 494 53.06 30.47 55.72
C THR A 494 51.96 29.83 56.57
N HIS A 495 50.69 29.87 56.14
CA HIS A 495 49.56 29.47 56.99
C HIS A 495 48.93 28.10 56.64
N GLY A 496 49.47 27.37 55.66
CA GLY A 496 48.95 26.06 55.26
C GLY A 496 47.50 26.14 54.76
N GLU A 497 46.64 25.19 55.15
CA GLU A 497 45.22 25.17 54.72
C GLU A 497 44.46 26.43 55.17
N PRO A 498 43.63 27.06 54.30
CA PRO A 498 42.81 28.25 54.64
C PRO A 498 41.95 28.12 55.90
N MET A 499 41.56 26.89 56.25
CA MET A 499 40.80 26.59 57.47
C MET A 499 41.59 26.92 58.75
N ASN A 500 42.92 26.81 58.72
CA ASN A 500 43.77 27.15 59.86
C ASN A 500 43.68 28.63 60.21
N ALA A 501 43.66 29.51 59.20
CA ALA A 501 43.47 30.94 59.41
C ALA A 501 42.14 31.23 60.11
N LEU A 502 41.04 30.55 59.74
CA LEU A 502 39.78 30.71 60.47
C LEU A 502 39.88 30.30 61.94
N GLY A 503 40.60 29.21 62.23
CA GLY A 503 40.89 28.81 63.61
C GLY A 503 41.73 29.84 64.38
N GLU A 504 42.62 30.56 63.71
CA GLU A 504 43.39 31.65 64.31
C GLU A 504 42.54 32.90 64.56
N ALA A 505 41.64 33.26 63.64
CA ALA A 505 40.67 34.32 63.87
C ALA A 505 39.76 33.99 65.07
N ASP A 506 39.33 32.74 65.23
CA ASP A 506 38.55 32.30 66.39
C ASP A 506 39.34 32.37 67.70
N ARG A 507 40.62 31.98 67.69
CA ARG A 507 41.52 32.15 68.84
C ARG A 507 41.73 33.61 69.22
N ALA A 508 41.89 34.49 68.22
CA ALA A 508 41.98 35.93 68.44
C ALA A 508 40.67 36.48 69.03
N LEU A 509 39.51 36.05 68.52
CA LEU A 509 38.20 36.42 69.04
C LEU A 509 38.04 35.97 70.51
N TYR A 510 38.48 34.75 70.82
CA TYR A 510 38.48 34.25 72.20
C TYR A 510 39.37 35.10 73.12
N ARG A 511 40.55 35.54 72.64
CA ARG A 511 41.44 36.46 73.36
C ARG A 511 40.75 37.82 73.60
N ALA A 512 40.08 38.39 72.59
CA ALA A 512 39.29 39.61 72.74
C ALA A 512 38.21 39.48 73.84
N LYS A 513 37.53 38.33 73.89
CA LYS A 513 36.51 38.05 74.92
C LYS A 513 37.10 37.93 76.34
N GLN A 514 38.31 37.39 76.48
CA GLN A 514 38.97 37.26 77.79
C GLN A 514 39.56 38.56 78.31
N GLU A 515 40.11 39.39 77.42
CA GLU A 515 40.82 40.61 77.81
C GLU A 515 39.89 41.79 78.15
N GLY A 516 38.58 41.58 78.13
CA GLY A 516 37.59 42.56 78.56
C GLY A 516 36.49 42.86 77.55
N ARG A 517 36.39 42.10 76.45
CA ARG A 517 35.36 42.23 75.40
C ARG A 517 35.40 43.60 74.69
N ASN A 518 34.44 43.82 73.78
CA ASN A 518 34.30 45.04 72.97
C ASN A 518 35.62 45.53 72.38
N ARG A 519 36.35 44.62 71.71
CA ARG A 519 37.67 44.93 71.11
C ARG A 519 37.98 44.05 69.91
N VAL A 520 38.95 44.49 69.14
CA VAL A 520 39.59 43.71 68.08
C VAL A 520 40.88 43.12 68.64
N ALA A 521 41.07 41.81 68.45
CA ALA A 521 42.33 41.12 68.70
C ALA A 521 42.86 40.49 67.41
N PHE A 522 44.17 40.25 67.37
CA PHE A 522 44.88 39.76 66.19
C PHE A 522 45.48 38.38 66.48
N ALA A 523 45.47 37.51 65.47
CA ALA A 523 46.09 36.18 65.52
C ALA A 523 47.56 36.27 65.89
#